data_AF-G5LTN9-F1
#
_entry.id   AF-G5LTN9-F1
#
_cell.length_a   1.000
_cell.length_b   1.000
_cell.length_c   1.000
_cell.angle_alpha   90.00
_cell.angle_beta   90.00
_cell.angle_gamma   90.00
#
_symmetry.space_group_name_H-M   'P 1'
#
loop_
_entity.id
_entity.type
_entity.pdbx_description
1 polymer ?
#
loop_
_entity_poly.entity_id
_entity_poly.type
_entity_poly.pdbx_seq_one_letter_code
_entity_poly.pdbx_strand_id
1 'polypeptide(L)' 'MFEKTGDRQLSAWEAGILTRRYGLDKEMVMDFFKENHSGMAVRFFMAGYRLEG' A
#
# COMPACT_ATOMS: atom_id res chain seq x y z
N MET A 1 23.44 -1.15 4.56
CA MET A 1 22.72 -1.20 3.27
C MET A 1 21.43 -0.43 3.49
N PHE A 2 21.40 0.86 3.14
CA PHE A 2 20.19 1.67 3.33
C PHE A 2 19.25 1.31 2.18
N GLU A 3 18.38 0.33 2.43
CA GLU A 3 17.22 0.08 1.58
C GLU A 3 16.55 1.43 1.34
N LYS A 4 16.50 1.83 0.06
CA LYS A 4 15.85 3.05 -0.42
C LYS A 4 14.40 3.06 0.05
N THR A 5 14.18 3.62 1.23
CA THR A 5 12.87 3.63 1.91
C THR A 5 11.86 4.52 1.15
N GLY A 6 12.32 5.28 0.15
CA GLY A 6 11.46 6.00 -0.81
C GLY A 6 10.56 5.10 -1.64
N ASP A 7 10.99 3.86 -1.95
CA ASP A 7 10.16 2.93 -2.74
C ASP A 7 8.96 2.39 -1.95
N ARG A 8 9.07 2.20 -0.62
CA ARG A 8 7.99 1.55 0.15
C ARG A 8 6.66 2.29 0.10
N GLN A 9 6.68 3.62 0.02
CA GLN A 9 5.46 4.42 -0.09
C GLN A 9 4.84 4.31 -1.49
N LEU A 10 5.68 4.35 -2.53
CA LEU A 10 5.25 4.19 -3.92
C LEU A 10 4.70 2.78 -4.17
N SER A 11 5.41 1.74 -3.71
CA SER A 11 4.96 0.36 -3.80
C SER A 11 3.66 0.13 -3.03
N ALA A 12 3.46 0.78 -1.88
CA ALA A 12 2.20 0.69 -1.15
C ALA A 12 1.05 1.36 -1.94
N TRP A 13 1.31 2.50 -2.56
CA TRP A 13 0.34 3.18 -3.43
C TRP A 13 -0.05 2.32 -4.64
N GLU A 14 0.93 1.73 -5.34
CA GLU A 14 0.68 0.80 -6.44
C GLU A 14 -0.09 -0.44 -5.98
N ALA A 15 0.27 -1.01 -4.83
CA ALA A 15 -0.47 -2.11 -4.23
C ALA A 15 -1.94 -1.74 -3.96
N GLY A 16 -2.22 -0.48 -3.61
CA GLY A 16 -3.58 0.04 -3.45
C GLY A 16 -4.39 0.01 -4.75
N ILE A 17 -3.80 0.48 -5.85
CA ILE A 17 -4.41 0.46 -7.18
C ILE A 17 -4.64 -1.00 -7.62
N LEU A 18 -3.62 -1.84 -7.49
CA LEU A 18 -3.69 -3.26 -7.87
C LEU A 18 -4.74 -4.00 -7.05
N THR A 19 -4.82 -3.75 -5.74
CA THR A 19 -5.83 -4.36 -4.86
C THR A 19 -7.23 -4.07 -5.37
N ARG A 20 -7.52 -2.83 -5.76
CA ARG A 20 -8.82 -2.48 -6.33
C ARG A 20 -9.04 -3.09 -7.72
N ARG A 21 -8.03 -3.00 -8.59
CA ARG A 21 -8.10 -3.49 -9.98
C ARG A 21 -8.34 -4.99 -10.08
N TYR A 22 -7.76 -5.76 -9.16
CA TYR A 22 -7.88 -7.21 -9.13
C TYR A 22 -8.92 -7.72 -8.11
N GLY A 23 -9.61 -6.81 -7.39
CA GLY A 23 -10.58 -7.20 -6.36
C GLY A 23 -9.95 -7.95 -5.19
N LEU A 24 -8.70 -7.66 -4.86
CA LEU A 24 -8.00 -8.26 -3.74
C LEU A 24 -8.59 -7.76 -2.41
N ASP A 25 -8.43 -8.58 -1.37
CA ASP A 25 -8.89 -8.22 -0.04
C ASP A 25 -8.05 -7.07 0.53
N LYS A 26 -8.68 -5.90 0.64
CA LYS A 26 -8.06 -4.68 1.12
C LYS A 26 -7.55 -4.85 2.55
N GLU A 27 -8.26 -5.58 3.40
CA GLU A 27 -7.90 -5.72 4.82
C GLU A 27 -6.65 -6.60 4.97
N MET A 28 -6.56 -7.69 4.21
CA MET A 28 -5.38 -8.55 4.15
C MET A 28 -4.12 -7.78 3.70
N VAL A 29 -4.24 -6.96 2.65
CA VAL A 29 -3.10 -6.16 2.16
C VAL A 29 -2.74 -5.05 3.14
N MET A 30 -3.72 -4.43 3.80
CA MET A 30 -3.45 -3.44 4.85
C MET A 30 -2.77 -4.06 6.08
N ASP A 31 -3.13 -5.29 6.44
CA ASP A 31 -2.56 -6.00 7.59
C ASP A 31 -1.05 -6.24 7.40
N PHE A 32 -0.65 -6.66 6.21
CA PHE A 32 0.76 -6.81 5.81
C PHE A 32 1.59 -5.52 6.03
N PHE A 33 1.01 -4.35 5.72
CA PHE A 33 1.68 -3.07 5.93
C PHE A 33 1.68 -2.61 7.40
N LYS A 34 0.68 -3.02 8.17
CA LYS A 34 0.59 -2.75 9.62
C LYS A 34 1.59 -3.58 10.42
N GLU A 35 1.76 -4.86 10.08
CA GLU A 35 2.75 -5.75 10.71
C GLU A 35 4.18 -5.23 10.57
N ASN A 36 4.46 -4.51 9.48
CA ASN A 36 5.77 -3.90 9.21
C ASN A 36 5.96 -2.51 9.86
N HIS A 37 5.10 -2.09 10.80
CA HIS A 37 5.12 -0.77 11.46
C HIS A 37 5.12 0.44 10.49
N SER A 38 4.69 0.25 9.24
CA SER A 38 4.77 1.30 8.22
C SER A 38 3.45 2.10 8.14
N GLY A 39 3.20 2.91 9.17
CA GLY A 39 1.99 3.76 9.24
C GLY A 39 1.83 4.72 8.05
N MET A 40 2.93 5.09 7.38
CA MET A 40 2.86 5.85 6.12
C MET A 40 2.48 4.98 4.91
N ALA A 41 2.96 3.74 4.81
CA ALA A 41 2.61 2.85 3.69
C ALA A 41 1.10 2.62 3.61
N VAL A 42 0.43 2.42 4.75
CA VAL A 42 -1.04 2.27 4.80
C VAL A 42 -1.77 3.50 4.25
N ARG A 43 -1.25 4.71 4.49
CA ARG A 43 -1.84 5.96 3.97
C ARG A 43 -1.70 6.06 2.46
N PHE A 44 -0.53 5.73 1.93
CA PHE A 44 -0.28 5.71 0.48
C PHE A 44 -1.08 4.63 -0.23
N PHE A 45 -1.19 3.44 0.38
CA PHE A 45 -2.06 2.37 -0.08
C PHE A 45 -3.53 2.80 -0.21
N MET A 46 -4.08 3.43 0.84
CA MET A 46 -5.45 3.96 0.77
C MET A 46 -5.61 5.05 -0.29
N ALA A 47 -4.60 5.90 -0.48
CA ALA A 47 -4.62 6.92 -1.53
C ALA A 47 -4.68 6.29 -2.93
N GLY A 48 -3.88 5.25 -3.20
CA GLY A 48 -3.92 4.52 -4.47
C GLY A 48 -5.23 3.74 -4.67
N TYR A 49 -5.73 3.09 -3.62
CA TYR A 49 -7.01 2.39 -3.65
C TYR A 49 -8.20 3.32 -3.95
N ARG A 50 -8.17 4.58 -3.48
CA ARG A 50 -9.24 5.55 -3.72
C ARG A 50 -9.14 6.24 -5.09
N LEU A 51 -7.95 6.30 -5.70
CA LEU A 51 -7.67 7.12 -6.89
C LEU A 51 -8.39 6.65 -8.17
N GLU A 52 -8.70 5.36 -8.31
CA GLU A 52 -9.58 4.89 -9.41
C GLU A 52 -11.05 5.19 -9.08
N GLY A 53 -11.47 6.43 -9.35
CA GLY A 53 -12.84 6.92 -9.26
C GLY A 53 -13.11 7.97 -10.34
#